data_AF-H1XRH1-F1
#
_entry.id   AF-H1XRH1-F1
#
_cell.length_a   1.000
_cell.length_b   1.000
_cell.length_c   1.000
_cell.angle_alpha   90.00
_cell.angle_beta   90.00
_cell.angle_gamma   90.00
#
_symmetry.space_group_name_H-M   'P 1'
#
loop_
_entity.id
_entity.type
_entity.pdbx_description
1 polymer ?
#
loop_
_entity_poly.entity_id
_entity_poly.type
_entity_poly.pdbx_seq_one_letter_code
_entity_poly.pdbx_strand_id
1 'polypeptide(L)'
;MAAYRRLFIWVEGTDDKRFVDYIIKPLLQELYDFIEVREYARLKDSKLQNFVKSIKAMGADYWLLADINTAPCIDARKRKIIDKFKAVDPACIIVVIKEIESWYLAGIDNKAAQSLKIKSFRNTDELDKEKFLALIPANFDSKVDFLNELLKHFSLEARVLQNAHTCHFEFRFIGMRNLLTSTKTKDFSSLRSSK
;
A
#
# COMPACT_ATOMS: atom_id res chain seq x y z
N MET A 1 0.78 17.38 26.44
CA MET A 1 1.42 17.38 25.11
C MET A 1 1.15 16.02 24.49
N ALA A 2 0.69 15.96 23.23
CA ALA A 2 0.57 14.68 22.54
C ALA A 2 1.96 14.06 22.38
N ALA A 3 2.09 12.76 22.62
CA ALA A 3 3.36 12.05 22.44
C ALA A 3 3.70 12.00 20.94
N TYR A 4 4.95 12.30 20.59
CA TYR A 4 5.41 12.28 19.19
C TYR A 4 5.40 10.84 18.64
N ARG A 5 4.57 10.59 17.63
CA ARG A 5 4.34 9.25 17.06
C ARG A 5 5.11 9.07 15.76
N ARG A 6 5.91 8.01 15.71
CA ARG A 6 6.73 7.64 14.54
C ARG A 6 6.30 6.29 14.00
N LEU A 7 6.19 6.17 12.68
CA LEU A 7 5.92 4.93 11.97
C LEU A 7 6.97 4.66 10.91
N PHE A 8 7.50 3.44 10.90
CA PHE A 8 8.39 2.95 9.84
C PHE A 8 7.67 1.87 9.03
N ILE A 9 7.51 2.08 7.72
CA ILE A 9 6.85 1.14 6.82
C ILE A 9 7.90 0.47 5.95
N TRP A 10 8.02 -0.84 6.07
CA TRP A 10 8.94 -1.66 5.29
C TRP A 10 8.18 -2.33 4.16
N VAL A 11 8.68 -2.20 2.93
CA VAL A 11 8.08 -2.76 1.72
C VAL A 11 9.08 -3.59 0.92
N GLU A 12 8.61 -4.51 0.08
CA GLU A 12 9.49 -5.42 -0.67
C GLU A 12 10.29 -4.64 -1.73
N GLY A 13 9.63 -3.85 -2.58
CA GLY A 13 10.27 -3.17 -3.70
C GLY A 13 9.88 -1.71 -3.89
N THR A 14 10.45 -1.12 -4.94
CA THR A 14 10.28 0.30 -5.30
C THR A 14 8.84 0.64 -5.71
N ASP A 15 8.14 -0.26 -6.40
CA ASP A 15 6.75 -0.04 -6.79
C ASP A 15 5.82 -0.01 -5.56
N ASP A 16 6.09 -0.87 -4.56
CA ASP A 16 5.41 -0.87 -3.27
C ASP A 16 5.66 0.42 -2.51
N LYS A 17 6.92 0.87 -2.51
CA LYS A 17 7.30 2.13 -1.88
C LYS A 17 6.55 3.30 -2.51
N ARG A 18 6.48 3.35 -3.85
CA ARG A 18 5.74 4.39 -4.58
C ARG A 18 4.27 4.40 -4.15
N PHE A 19 3.61 3.24 -4.13
CA PHE A 19 2.21 3.16 -3.73
C PHE A 19 2.00 3.62 -2.29
N VAL A 20 2.86 3.16 -1.36
CA VAL A 20 2.76 3.56 0.05
C VAL A 20 3.00 5.06 0.21
N ASP A 21 4.00 5.64 -0.45
CA ASP A 21 4.30 7.07 -0.35
C ASP A 21 3.17 7.94 -0.89
N TYR A 22 2.52 7.56 -1.99
CA TYR A 22 1.47 8.37 -2.63
C TYR A 22 0.07 8.14 -2.06
N ILE A 23 -0.24 6.92 -1.61
CA ILE A 23 -1.61 6.56 -1.19
C ILE A 23 -1.69 6.38 0.32
N ILE A 24 -0.83 5.54 0.89
CA ILE A 24 -0.95 5.11 2.29
C ILE A 24 -0.43 6.19 3.24
N LYS A 25 0.74 6.76 2.96
CA LYS A 25 1.40 7.73 3.81
C LYS A 25 0.55 8.97 4.05
N PRO A 26 -0.10 9.62 3.04
CA PRO A 26 -0.98 10.75 3.29
C PRO A 26 -2.14 10.43 4.24
N LEU A 27 -2.68 9.22 4.16
CA LEU A 27 -3.79 8.76 5.03
C LEU A 27 -3.35 8.52 6.48
N LEU A 28 -2.05 8.34 6.71
CA LEU A 28 -1.48 8.09 8.02
C LEU A 28 -0.89 9.33 8.67
N GLN A 29 -0.69 10.41 7.91
CA GLN A 29 -0.15 11.68 8.42
C GLN A 29 -1.05 12.31 9.49
N GLU A 30 -2.34 11.98 9.52
CA GLU A 30 -3.25 12.41 10.57
C GLU A 30 -3.02 11.67 11.91
N LEU A 31 -2.38 10.50 11.87
CA LEU A 31 -2.17 9.61 13.02
C LEU A 31 -0.73 9.60 13.53
N TYR A 32 0.22 9.99 12.69
CA TYR A 32 1.65 9.91 12.94
C TYR A 32 2.34 11.22 12.53
N ASP A 33 3.17 11.75 13.43
CA ASP A 33 3.96 12.96 13.18
C ASP A 33 5.10 12.71 12.18
N PHE A 34 5.56 11.45 12.08
CA PHE A 34 6.62 11.05 11.16
C PHE A 34 6.37 9.66 10.60
N ILE A 35 6.47 9.55 9.28
CA ILE A 35 6.33 8.30 8.55
C ILE A 35 7.50 8.15 7.58
N GLU A 36 8.25 7.07 7.75
CA GLU A 36 9.35 6.71 6.84
C GLU A 36 9.07 5.38 6.14
N VAL A 37 9.16 5.38 4.81
CA VAL A 37 8.95 4.20 3.98
C VAL A 37 10.28 3.71 3.44
N ARG A 38 10.61 2.44 3.63
CA ARG A 38 11.89 1.83 3.24
C ARG A 38 11.70 0.49 2.55
N GLU A 39 12.54 0.24 1.54
CA GLU A 39 12.61 -1.07 0.87
C GLU A 39 13.47 -2.04 1.68
N TYR A 40 13.03 -3.30 1.82
CA TYR A 40 13.80 -4.33 2.52
C TYR A 40 14.25 -5.50 1.67
N ALA A 41 13.73 -5.73 0.46
CA ALA A 41 14.12 -6.93 -0.31
C ALA A 41 15.61 -6.94 -0.70
N ARG A 42 16.22 -5.75 -0.86
CA ARG A 42 17.65 -5.60 -1.19
C ARG A 42 18.55 -5.47 0.05
N LEU A 43 17.97 -5.43 1.25
CA LEU A 43 18.75 -5.32 2.48
C LEU A 43 19.24 -6.69 2.94
N LYS A 44 20.44 -6.72 3.54
CA LYS A 44 20.88 -7.89 4.29
C LYS A 44 19.92 -8.15 5.44
N ASP A 45 19.60 -9.42 5.69
CA ASP A 45 18.63 -9.80 6.72
C ASP A 45 19.01 -9.28 8.11
N SER A 46 20.30 -9.31 8.44
CA SER A 46 20.84 -8.76 9.70
C SER A 46 20.60 -7.25 9.83
N LYS A 47 20.64 -6.51 8.72
CA LYS A 47 20.41 -5.06 8.71
C LYS A 47 18.95 -4.73 9.00
N LEU A 48 18.00 -5.44 8.38
CA LEU A 48 16.58 -5.28 8.70
C LEU A 48 16.30 -5.61 10.17
N GLN A 49 16.83 -6.71 10.68
CA GLN A 49 16.65 -7.10 12.07
C GLN A 49 17.21 -6.05 13.05
N ASN A 50 18.37 -5.48 12.76
CA ASN A 50 18.94 -4.41 13.59
C ASN A 50 18.08 -3.15 13.56
N PHE A 51 17.54 -2.77 12.39
CA PHE A 51 16.60 -1.65 12.32
C PHE A 51 15.34 -1.89 13.15
N VAL A 52 14.73 -3.08 13.05
CA VAL A 52 13.54 -3.43 13.83
C VAL A 52 13.83 -3.35 15.34
N LYS A 53 15.00 -3.84 15.79
CA LYS A 53 15.43 -3.70 17.18
C LYS A 53 15.57 -2.23 17.60
N SER A 54 16.19 -1.39 16.77
CA SER A 54 16.32 0.04 17.04
C SER A 54 14.98 0.75 17.10
N ILE A 55 14.05 0.44 16.18
CA ILE A 55 12.70 1.01 16.16
C ILE A 55 11.96 0.69 17.46
N LYS A 56 12.01 -0.58 17.90
CA LYS A 56 11.43 -1.02 19.17
C LYS A 56 12.04 -0.28 20.37
N ALA A 57 13.37 -0.15 20.40
CA ALA A 57 14.07 0.56 21.48
C ALA A 57 13.71 2.06 21.55
N MET A 58 13.36 2.67 20.42
CA MET A 58 12.91 4.06 20.34
C MET A 58 11.43 4.25 20.72
N GLY A 59 10.67 3.17 20.97
CA GLY A 59 9.23 3.23 21.20
C GLY A 59 8.44 3.69 19.97
N ALA A 60 8.95 3.43 18.76
CA ALA A 60 8.28 3.77 17.51
C ALA A 60 7.55 2.56 16.91
N ASP A 61 6.51 2.82 16.13
CA ASP A 61 5.73 1.80 15.45
C ASP A 61 6.43 1.37 14.14
N TYR A 62 6.20 0.14 13.71
CA TYR A 62 6.56 -0.29 12.36
C TYR A 62 5.60 -1.30 11.79
N TRP A 63 5.50 -1.28 10.46
CA TRP A 63 4.81 -2.31 9.68
C TRP A 63 5.75 -2.90 8.64
N LEU A 64 5.59 -4.19 8.37
CA LEU A 64 6.28 -4.90 7.31
C LEU A 64 5.26 -5.45 6.33
N LEU A 65 5.21 -4.84 5.15
CA LEU A 65 4.29 -5.19 4.07
C LEU A 65 4.96 -6.23 3.18
N ALA A 66 4.24 -7.32 2.91
CA ALA A 66 4.72 -8.40 2.07
C ALA A 66 3.58 -8.94 1.22
N ASP A 67 3.85 -9.24 -0.04
CA ASP A 67 2.89 -9.93 -0.90
C ASP A 67 2.71 -11.39 -0.45
N ILE A 68 1.49 -11.93 -0.59
CA ILE A 68 1.22 -13.35 -0.33
C ILE A 68 2.02 -14.25 -1.27
N ASN A 69 2.29 -13.78 -2.48
CA ASN A 69 2.98 -14.53 -3.54
C ASN A 69 2.34 -15.93 -3.72
N THR A 70 3.16 -16.97 -3.80
CA THR A 70 2.73 -18.37 -3.90
C THR A 70 2.45 -19.03 -2.55
N ALA A 71 2.38 -18.26 -1.44
CA ALA A 71 2.08 -18.84 -0.14
C ALA A 71 0.63 -19.34 -0.09
N PRO A 72 0.35 -20.52 0.48
CA PRO A 72 -0.99 -21.09 0.51
C PRO A 72 -1.97 -20.30 1.40
N CYS A 73 -1.45 -19.51 2.36
CA CYS A 73 -2.25 -18.65 3.21
C CYS A 73 -1.38 -17.55 3.86
N ILE A 74 -2.04 -16.56 4.47
CA ILE A 74 -1.40 -15.45 5.21
C ILE A 74 -0.47 -15.98 6.30
N ASP A 75 -0.90 -16.97 7.08
CA ASP A 75 -0.10 -17.49 8.20
C ASP A 75 1.17 -18.18 7.71
N ALA A 76 1.09 -18.93 6.60
CA ALA A 76 2.26 -19.51 5.98
C ALA A 76 3.23 -18.43 5.48
N ARG A 77 2.73 -17.32 4.93
CA ARG A 77 3.57 -16.18 4.53
C ARG A 77 4.22 -15.51 5.73
N LYS A 78 3.45 -15.22 6.79
CA LYS A 78 3.98 -14.64 8.05
C LYS A 78 5.07 -15.52 8.66
N ARG A 79 4.86 -16.84 8.71
CA ARG A 79 5.85 -17.79 9.24
C ARG A 79 7.17 -17.73 8.47
N LYS A 80 7.13 -17.72 7.14
CA LYS A 80 8.34 -17.55 6.30
C LYS A 80 9.10 -16.25 6.63
N ILE A 81 8.37 -15.14 6.81
CA ILE A 81 8.97 -13.84 7.16
C ILE A 81 9.59 -13.88 8.55
N ILE A 82 8.89 -14.45 9.54
CA ILE A 82 9.40 -14.59 10.92
C ILE A 82 10.64 -15.49 10.94
N ASP A 83 10.63 -16.58 10.16
CA ASP A 83 11.76 -17.49 10.07
C ASP A 83 13.01 -16.84 9.48
N LYS A 84 12.81 -15.96 8.50
CA LYS A 84 13.88 -15.15 7.93
C LYS A 84 14.33 -14.00 8.86
N PHE A 85 13.38 -13.35 9.54
CA PHE A 85 13.61 -12.15 10.33
C PHE A 85 13.09 -12.32 11.76
N LYS A 86 13.88 -13.01 12.60
CA LYS A 86 13.48 -13.38 13.98
C LYS A 86 13.15 -12.20 14.90
N ALA A 87 13.64 -11.00 14.60
CA ALA A 87 13.34 -9.78 15.36
C ALA A 87 11.95 -9.17 15.06
N VAL A 88 11.31 -9.59 13.96
CA VAL A 88 10.01 -9.05 13.50
C VAL A 88 8.87 -9.68 14.30
N ASP A 89 8.06 -8.82 14.91
CA ASP A 89 6.79 -9.19 15.52
C ASP A 89 5.76 -9.62 14.46
N PRO A 90 5.13 -10.81 14.58
CA PRO A 90 4.07 -11.27 13.69
C PRO A 90 2.88 -10.31 13.54
N ALA A 91 2.57 -9.54 14.59
CA ALA A 91 1.48 -8.56 14.59
C ALA A 91 1.82 -7.33 13.72
N CYS A 92 3.09 -7.04 13.49
CA CYS A 92 3.55 -5.95 12.63
C CYS A 92 3.63 -6.35 11.14
N ILE A 93 3.46 -7.63 10.81
CA ILE A 93 3.47 -8.12 9.43
C ILE A 93 2.09 -7.95 8.81
N ILE A 94 2.03 -7.27 7.68
CA ILE A 94 0.83 -7.09 6.88
C ILE A 94 1.03 -7.83 5.56
N VAL A 95 0.26 -8.89 5.35
CA VAL A 95 0.31 -9.66 4.10
C VAL A 95 -0.76 -9.15 3.14
N VAL A 96 -0.33 -8.78 1.94
CA VAL A 96 -1.17 -8.27 0.86
C VAL A 96 -1.56 -9.46 -0.04
N ILE A 97 -2.86 -9.77 -0.11
CA ILE A 97 -3.38 -10.95 -0.84
C ILE A 97 -3.35 -10.75 -2.36
N LYS A 98 -3.58 -9.53 -2.83
CA LYS A 98 -3.56 -9.19 -4.26
C LYS A 98 -2.45 -8.25 -4.57
N GLU A 99 -1.73 -8.55 -5.65
CA GLU A 99 -0.61 -7.75 -6.12
C GLU A 99 -0.99 -6.27 -6.20
N ILE A 100 -0.02 -5.42 -5.90
CA ILE A 100 -0.23 -3.98 -5.80
C ILE A 100 -0.74 -3.37 -7.11
N GLU A 101 -0.43 -3.98 -8.25
CA GLU A 101 -0.94 -3.65 -9.59
C GLU A 101 -2.47 -3.60 -9.65
N SER A 102 -3.15 -4.57 -9.02
CA SER A 102 -4.61 -4.58 -8.91
C SER A 102 -5.12 -3.34 -8.16
N TRP A 103 -4.34 -2.83 -7.20
CA TRP A 103 -4.74 -1.72 -6.35
C TRP A 103 -4.66 -0.39 -7.09
N TYR A 104 -3.64 -0.22 -7.94
CA TYR A 104 -3.54 0.96 -8.81
C TYR A 104 -4.77 1.11 -9.70
N LEU A 105 -5.28 0.01 -10.27
CA LEU A 105 -6.47 0.02 -11.13
C LEU A 105 -7.78 0.20 -10.37
N ALA A 106 -7.88 -0.37 -9.17
CA ALA A 106 -9.08 -0.25 -8.35
C ALA A 106 -9.43 1.19 -7.96
N GLY A 107 -8.42 2.07 -7.89
CA GLY A 107 -8.63 3.50 -7.60
C GLY A 107 -8.99 4.34 -8.82
N ILE A 108 -9.12 3.75 -10.01
CA ILE A 108 -9.40 4.49 -11.25
C ILE A 108 -10.90 4.42 -11.55
N ASP A 109 -11.54 5.58 -11.70
CA ASP A 109 -12.92 5.64 -12.15
C ASP A 109 -13.06 5.38 -13.67
N ASN A 110 -14.28 5.17 -14.14
CA ASN A 110 -14.53 4.88 -15.55
C ASN A 110 -14.09 6.03 -16.49
N LYS A 111 -14.10 7.28 -16.02
CA LYS A 111 -13.74 8.44 -16.83
C LYS A 111 -12.22 8.50 -17.03
N ALA A 112 -11.47 8.30 -15.95
CA ALA A 112 -10.02 8.20 -15.96
C ALA A 112 -9.58 6.99 -16.79
N ALA A 113 -10.20 5.82 -16.61
CA ALA A 113 -9.90 4.63 -17.40
C ALA A 113 -10.06 4.87 -18.91
N GLN A 114 -11.15 5.56 -19.32
CA GLN A 114 -11.36 5.96 -20.71
C GLN A 114 -10.30 6.94 -21.21
N SER A 115 -9.94 7.96 -20.42
CA SER A 115 -8.90 8.92 -20.83
C SER A 115 -7.53 8.27 -20.98
N LEU A 116 -7.25 7.26 -20.16
CA LEU A 116 -6.02 6.48 -20.19
C LEU A 116 -6.08 5.35 -21.23
N LYS A 117 -7.18 5.20 -21.97
CA LYS A 117 -7.42 4.13 -22.96
C LYS A 117 -7.22 2.73 -22.38
N ILE A 118 -7.48 2.56 -21.09
CA ILE A 118 -7.44 1.27 -20.40
C ILE A 118 -8.75 0.55 -20.72
N LYS A 119 -8.68 -0.70 -21.17
CA LYS A 119 -9.88 -1.52 -21.35
C LYS A 119 -10.63 -1.60 -20.00
N SER A 120 -11.95 -1.43 -20.01
CA SER A 120 -12.74 -1.50 -18.78
C SER A 120 -12.71 -2.91 -18.19
N PHE A 121 -12.36 -3.05 -16.91
CA PHE A 121 -12.45 -4.30 -16.17
C PHE A 121 -13.56 -4.20 -15.13
N ARG A 122 -14.49 -5.16 -15.12
CA ARG A 122 -15.51 -5.26 -14.07
C ARG A 122 -14.97 -5.83 -12.76
N ASN A 123 -13.84 -6.54 -12.81
CA ASN A 123 -13.26 -7.19 -11.66
C ASN A 123 -11.71 -7.16 -11.75
N THR A 124 -11.05 -6.51 -10.79
CA THR A 124 -9.57 -6.49 -10.70
C THR A 124 -9.02 -7.70 -9.94
N ASP A 125 -9.90 -8.61 -9.52
CA ASP A 125 -9.55 -9.69 -8.60
C ASP A 125 -8.61 -10.75 -9.17
N GLU A 126 -8.60 -10.92 -10.49
CA GLU A 126 -7.79 -11.91 -11.20
C GLU A 126 -6.59 -11.26 -11.90
N LEU A 127 -6.28 -10.01 -11.57
CA LEU A 127 -5.30 -9.21 -12.26
C LEU A 127 -3.91 -9.40 -11.64
N ASP A 128 -3.17 -10.32 -12.24
CA ASP A 128 -1.74 -10.54 -11.97
C ASP A 128 -0.85 -9.55 -12.75
N LYS A 129 0.45 -9.55 -12.44
CA LYS A 129 1.48 -8.72 -13.09
C LYS A 129 1.50 -8.84 -14.60
N GLU A 130 1.32 -10.04 -15.14
CA GLU A 130 1.38 -10.25 -16.59
C GLU A 130 0.18 -9.60 -17.27
N LYS A 131 -1.01 -9.81 -16.72
CA LYS A 131 -2.23 -9.16 -17.18
C LYS A 131 -2.12 -7.64 -17.04
N PHE A 132 -1.60 -7.13 -15.92
CA PHE A 132 -1.38 -5.69 -15.73
C PHE A 132 -0.46 -5.10 -16.81
N LEU A 133 0.66 -5.76 -17.09
CA LEU A 133 1.61 -5.30 -18.12
C LEU A 133 0.96 -5.29 -19.52
N ALA A 134 0.09 -6.25 -19.81
CA ALA A 134 -0.67 -6.29 -21.06
C ALA A 134 -1.73 -5.17 -21.16
N LEU A 135 -2.07 -4.49 -20.06
CA LEU A 135 -2.98 -3.34 -20.07
C LEU A 135 -2.30 -2.04 -20.41
N ILE A 136 -0.98 -1.97 -20.31
CA ILE A 136 -0.23 -0.74 -20.55
C ILE A 136 -0.45 -0.34 -22.01
N PRO A 137 -1.11 0.80 -22.26
CA PRO A 137 -1.31 1.28 -23.61
C PRO A 137 0.03 1.59 -24.28
N ALA A 138 0.13 1.37 -25.59
CA ALA A 138 1.36 1.55 -26.34
C ALA A 138 1.92 3.00 -26.35
N ASN A 139 1.13 3.98 -25.89
CA ASN A 139 1.54 5.37 -25.77
C ASN A 139 2.25 5.72 -24.45
N PHE A 140 2.49 4.75 -23.57
CA PHE A 140 3.30 4.94 -22.37
C PHE A 140 4.70 4.38 -22.60
N ASP A 141 5.71 5.15 -22.20
CA ASP A 141 7.11 4.80 -22.45
C ASP A 141 7.61 3.68 -21.51
N SER A 142 6.94 3.48 -20.36
CA SER A 142 7.29 2.44 -19.41
C SER A 142 6.17 2.10 -18.42
N LYS A 143 6.31 0.98 -17.71
CA LYS A 143 5.46 0.64 -16.53
C LYS A 143 5.44 1.78 -15.51
N VAL A 144 6.59 2.40 -15.26
CA VAL A 144 6.71 3.48 -14.26
C VAL A 144 5.90 4.70 -14.68
N ASP A 145 5.97 5.07 -15.95
CA ASP A 145 5.20 6.19 -16.51
C ASP A 145 3.69 5.95 -16.39
N PHE A 146 3.26 4.74 -16.77
CA PHE A 146 1.86 4.32 -16.60
C PHE A 146 1.39 4.35 -15.14
N LEU A 147 2.19 3.82 -14.20
CA LEU A 147 1.88 3.86 -12.76
C LEU A 147 1.78 5.30 -12.23
N ASN A 148 2.67 6.19 -12.64
CA ASN A 148 2.62 7.59 -12.24
C ASN A 148 1.35 8.28 -12.76
N GLU A 149 0.94 7.97 -14.00
CA GLU A 149 -0.28 8.52 -14.55
C GLU A 149 -1.53 7.99 -13.83
N LEU A 150 -1.57 6.69 -13.52
CA LEU A 150 -2.64 6.10 -12.69
C LEU A 150 -2.78 6.83 -11.34
N LEU A 151 -1.65 7.14 -10.69
CA LEU A 151 -1.66 7.86 -9.41
C LEU A 151 -2.28 9.26 -9.49
N LYS A 152 -2.17 9.95 -10.63
CA LYS A 152 -2.76 11.29 -10.81
C LYS A 152 -4.29 11.26 -10.81
N HIS A 153 -4.88 10.14 -11.24
CA HIS A 153 -6.33 9.97 -11.33
C HIS A 153 -6.90 9.09 -10.20
N PHE A 154 -6.06 8.72 -9.23
CA PHE A 154 -6.45 7.79 -8.18
C PHE A 154 -7.46 8.41 -7.20
N SER A 155 -8.57 7.72 -6.99
CA SER A 155 -9.61 8.06 -6.01
C SER A 155 -9.87 6.89 -5.06
N LEU A 156 -9.85 7.17 -3.76
CA LEU A 156 -10.19 6.19 -2.72
C LEU A 156 -11.67 5.80 -2.74
N GLU A 157 -12.55 6.69 -3.22
CA GLU A 157 -13.99 6.43 -3.34
C GLU A 157 -14.29 5.42 -4.46
N ALA A 158 -13.56 5.51 -5.58
CA ALA A 158 -13.68 4.57 -6.69
C ALA A 158 -13.33 3.13 -6.26
N ARG A 159 -12.38 2.98 -5.32
CA ARG A 159 -11.93 1.68 -4.80
C ARG A 159 -13.02 0.91 -4.07
N VAL A 160 -13.86 1.60 -3.30
CA VAL A 160 -14.95 0.99 -2.52
C VAL A 160 -16.04 0.41 -3.44
N LEU A 161 -16.25 1.04 -4.60
CA LEU A 161 -17.28 0.61 -5.56
C LEU A 161 -16.86 -0.58 -6.43
N GLN A 162 -15.56 -0.76 -6.70
CA GLN A 162 -15.08 -1.80 -7.61
C GLN A 162 -14.68 -3.12 -6.93
N ASN A 163 -14.27 -3.11 -5.66
CA ASN A 163 -13.65 -4.28 -5.00
C ASN A 163 -14.26 -4.67 -3.65
N ALA A 164 -15.60 -4.68 -3.53
CA ALA A 164 -16.32 -4.95 -2.29
C ALA A 164 -16.06 -6.34 -1.63
N HIS A 165 -15.36 -7.27 -2.29
CA HIS A 165 -15.23 -8.66 -1.83
C HIS A 165 -13.81 -9.11 -1.45
N THR A 166 -12.74 -8.33 -1.71
CA THR A 166 -11.37 -8.91 -1.70
C THR A 166 -10.28 -8.09 -1.04
N CYS A 167 -10.59 -6.98 -0.39
CA CYS A 167 -9.60 -6.26 0.40
C CYS A 167 -9.47 -6.87 1.81
N HIS A 168 -8.63 -7.88 2.01
CA HIS A 168 -8.31 -8.30 3.39
C HIS A 168 -7.46 -7.24 4.13
N PHE A 169 -6.79 -6.36 3.38
CA PHE A 169 -6.16 -5.14 3.90
C PHE A 169 -7.20 -4.14 4.44
N GLU A 170 -8.44 -4.18 3.94
CA GLU A 170 -9.54 -3.37 4.49
C GLU A 170 -9.80 -3.71 5.96
N PHE A 171 -9.56 -4.92 6.49
CA PHE A 171 -9.87 -5.14 7.92
C PHE A 171 -8.97 -4.36 8.88
N ARG A 172 -7.69 -4.15 8.54
CA ARG A 172 -6.81 -3.27 9.34
C ARG A 172 -6.99 -1.81 8.95
N PHE A 173 -7.22 -1.53 7.67
CA PHE A 173 -7.40 -0.17 7.14
C PHE A 173 -8.78 0.46 7.48
N ILE A 174 -9.85 -0.33 7.55
CA ILE A 174 -11.20 0.02 8.06
C ILE A 174 -11.16 0.11 9.58
N GLY A 175 -10.39 -0.75 10.27
CA GLY A 175 -10.09 -0.54 11.69
C GLY A 175 -9.49 0.85 11.95
N MET A 176 -8.59 1.31 11.06
CA MET A 176 -8.04 2.66 11.08
C MET A 176 -9.04 3.73 10.57
N ARG A 177 -9.88 3.40 9.58
CA ARG A 177 -10.94 4.29 9.08
C ARG A 177 -11.98 4.57 10.16
N ASN A 178 -12.33 3.62 11.01
CA ASN A 178 -13.26 3.83 12.14
C ASN A 178 -12.66 4.75 13.22
N LEU A 179 -11.33 4.80 13.35
CA LEU A 179 -10.62 5.81 14.15
C LEU A 179 -10.65 7.20 13.49
N LEU A 180 -10.54 7.26 12.16
CA LEU A 180 -10.55 8.51 11.39
C LEU A 180 -11.97 9.08 11.17
N THR A 181 -13.00 8.24 10.99
CA THR A 181 -14.40 8.67 10.80
C THR A 181 -15.08 9.09 12.11
N SER A 182 -14.56 8.67 13.27
CA SER A 182 -14.92 9.25 14.56
C SER A 182 -14.42 10.70 14.70
N THR A 183 -13.48 11.13 13.84
CA THR A 183 -12.93 12.49 13.82
C THR A 183 -13.08 13.11 12.43
N LYS A 184 -14.31 13.52 12.12
CA LYS A 184 -14.68 14.50 11.08
C LYS A 184 -14.73 13.98 9.63
N THR A 185 -15.97 13.92 9.15
CA THR A 185 -16.37 14.31 7.80
C THR A 185 -15.66 15.61 7.36
N LYS A 186 -14.59 15.52 6.58
CA LYS A 186 -14.16 16.62 5.70
C LYS A 186 -13.67 16.10 4.36
N ASP A 187 -14.31 16.68 3.37
CA ASP A 187 -14.15 16.53 1.93
C ASP A 187 -12.70 16.70 1.47
N PHE A 188 -12.19 15.74 0.69
CA PHE A 188 -10.84 15.73 0.12
C PHE A 188 -10.69 16.64 -1.11
N SER A 189 -11.71 17.44 -1.43
CA SER A 189 -11.68 18.44 -2.51
C SER A 189 -10.64 19.55 -2.33
N SER A 190 -10.09 19.76 -1.11
CA SER A 190 -9.17 20.88 -0.83
C SER A 190 -7.66 20.60 -1.04
N LEU A 191 -7.25 19.38 -1.42
CA LEU A 191 -5.82 19.08 -1.68
C LEU A 191 -5.32 19.48 -3.08
N ARG A 192 -6.17 20.11 -3.91
CA ARG A 192 -5.79 20.71 -5.20
C ARG A 192 -5.71 22.24 -5.13
N SER A 193 -4.90 22.78 -4.22
CA SER A 193 -4.31 24.10 -4.44
C SER A 193 -3.17 24.35 -3.46
N SER A 194 -1.95 24.16 -3.91
CA SER A 194 -0.83 25.04 -3.57
C SER A 194 0.28 24.85 -4.59
N LYS A 195 0.76 26.00 -5.06
CA LYS A 195 1.61 26.25 -6.23
C LYS A 195 2.97 25.57 -6.18
#